data_AF-A0A952XUB3-F1
#
_entry.id   AF-A0A952XUB3-F1
#
_cell.length_a   1.000
_cell.length_b   1.000
_cell.length_c   1.000
_cell.angle_alpha   90.00
_cell.angle_beta   90.00
_cell.angle_gamma   90.00
#
_symmetry.space_group_name_H-M   'P 1'
#
loop_
_entity.id
_entity.type
_entity.pdbx_description
1 polymer ?
#
loop_
_entity_poly.entity_id
_entity_poly.type
_entity_poly.pdbx_seq_one_letter_code
_entity_poly.pdbx_strand_id
1 'polypeptide(L)'
;MLDRLYRQWTYGGFLAGILLLVLTPVFAASWPVALLAVFLHLPAYMLHQYEEHDANRFVDYMNRTVGQGVEALTPPVVFLVNIPGVWGINALSIWLAATVSLGYGLIGIYLTLVNALVHIGPSVRLRSYNPGLATAIVLFLPLSVWSLIALQATGEASVWHHALGLGAALLIHAVLMLHVVSRRRRLQMRTT
;
A
#
# COMPACT_ATOMS: atom_id res chain seq x y z
N MET A 1 4.43 14.52 21.87
CA MET A 1 4.00 15.00 20.54
C MET A 1 4.02 13.88 19.50
N LEU A 2 5.10 13.11 19.37
CA LEU A 2 5.20 12.00 18.41
C LEU A 2 4.16 10.87 18.62
N ASP A 3 3.79 10.58 19.87
CA ASP A 3 2.74 9.57 20.17
C ASP A 3 1.39 9.90 19.53
N ARG A 4 1.00 11.19 19.46
CA ARG A 4 -0.24 11.59 18.80
C ARG A 4 -0.18 11.40 17.28
N LEU A 5 0.96 11.72 16.65
CA LEU A 5 1.18 11.46 15.23
C LEU A 5 1.09 9.96 14.94
N TYR A 6 1.73 9.16 15.77
CA TYR A 6 1.70 7.71 15.69
C TYR A 6 0.28 7.13 15.86
N ARG A 7 -0.53 7.64 16.79
CA ARG A 7 -1.88 7.11 17.02
C ARG A 7 -2.91 7.57 15.98
N GLN A 8 -2.70 8.74 15.40
CA GLN A 8 -3.69 9.41 14.53
C GLN A 8 -3.26 9.47 13.07
N TRP A 9 -2.19 8.76 12.70
CA TRP A 9 -1.60 8.80 11.36
C TRP A 9 -2.61 8.47 10.26
N THR A 10 -3.54 7.55 10.52
CA THR A 10 -4.55 7.12 9.56
C THR A 10 -5.47 8.28 9.15
N TYR A 11 -5.91 9.09 10.11
CA TYR A 11 -6.78 10.24 9.85
C TYR A 11 -6.01 11.39 9.20
N GLY A 12 -4.77 11.63 9.64
CA GLY A 12 -3.88 12.60 9.01
C GLY A 12 -3.58 12.24 7.55
N GLY A 13 -3.32 10.95 7.30
CA GLY A 13 -3.15 10.38 5.97
C GLY A 13 -4.40 10.56 5.12
N PHE A 14 -5.56 10.15 5.61
CA PHE A 14 -6.84 10.30 4.91
C PHE A 14 -7.08 11.75 4.44
N LEU A 15 -6.95 12.71 5.35
CA LEU A 15 -7.14 14.13 5.03
C LEU A 15 -6.07 14.66 4.07
N ALA A 16 -4.80 14.24 4.23
CA ALA A 16 -3.74 14.58 3.30
C ALA A 16 -3.98 14.00 1.90
N GLY A 17 -4.47 12.76 1.81
CA GLY A 17 -4.83 12.11 0.55
C GLY A 17 -5.94 12.87 -0.19
N ILE A 18 -6.99 13.28 0.53
CA ILE A 18 -8.05 14.15 -0.02
C ILE A 18 -7.46 15.46 -0.52
N LEU A 19 -6.62 16.12 0.27
CA LEU A 19 -6.01 17.39 -0.11
C LEU A 19 -5.15 17.25 -1.38
N LEU A 20 -4.34 16.19 -1.48
CA LEU A 20 -3.54 15.89 -2.67
C LEU A 20 -4.41 15.65 -3.91
N LEU A 21 -5.53 14.94 -3.77
CA LEU A 21 -6.47 14.71 -4.88
C LEU A 21 -7.14 16.02 -5.32
N VAL A 22 -7.60 16.85 -4.38
CA VAL A 22 -8.23 18.14 -4.69
C VAL A 22 -7.25 19.10 -5.37
N LEU A 23 -5.98 19.09 -4.97
CA LEU A 23 -4.96 19.95 -5.55
C LEU A 23 -4.31 19.35 -6.81
N THR A 24 -4.67 18.13 -7.21
CA THR A 24 -4.11 17.46 -8.40
C THR A 24 -4.25 18.31 -9.67
N PRO A 25 -5.41 18.94 -9.98
CA PRO A 25 -5.53 19.80 -11.15
C PRO A 25 -4.62 21.04 -11.13
N VAL A 26 -4.14 21.47 -9.96
CA VAL A 26 -3.27 22.64 -9.83
C VAL A 26 -1.81 22.28 -10.13
N PHE A 27 -1.31 21.18 -9.57
CA PHE A 27 0.11 20.80 -9.71
C PHE A 27 0.40 19.91 -10.91
N ALA A 28 -0.57 19.11 -11.36
CA ALA A 28 -0.38 18.11 -12.41
C ALA A 28 -1.00 18.50 -13.77
N ALA A 29 -1.46 19.74 -13.94
CA ALA A 29 -2.13 20.21 -15.16
C ALA A 29 -1.30 19.99 -16.44
N SER A 30 0.03 20.09 -16.34
CA SER A 30 0.98 19.93 -17.45
C SER A 30 1.72 18.60 -17.45
N TRP A 31 1.40 17.70 -16.52
CA TRP A 31 2.13 16.44 -16.40
C TRP A 31 1.73 15.46 -17.50
N PRO A 32 2.65 14.61 -17.98
CA PRO A 32 2.27 13.44 -18.76
C PRO A 32 1.26 12.59 -17.98
N VAL A 33 0.26 12.05 -18.69
CA VAL A 33 -0.80 11.21 -18.08
C VAL A 33 -0.20 10.06 -17.27
N ALA A 34 0.89 9.45 -17.74
CA ALA A 34 1.59 8.39 -17.02
C ALA A 34 2.19 8.86 -15.69
N LEU A 35 2.75 10.07 -15.61
CA LEU A 35 3.28 10.61 -14.36
C LEU A 35 2.15 10.94 -13.37
N LEU A 36 1.04 11.51 -13.88
CA LEU A 36 -0.18 11.68 -13.09
C LEU A 36 -0.68 10.34 -12.54
N ALA A 37 -0.72 9.31 -13.38
CA ALA A 37 -1.15 7.98 -12.98
C ALA A 37 -0.29 7.40 -11.85
N VAL A 38 1.03 7.56 -11.92
CA VAL A 38 1.98 7.19 -10.86
C VAL A 38 1.73 7.99 -9.58
N PHE A 39 1.55 9.31 -9.69
CA PHE A 39 1.30 10.19 -8.54
C PHE A 39 0.06 9.78 -7.75
N LEU A 40 -1.02 9.40 -8.43
CA LEU A 40 -2.31 9.05 -7.80
C LEU A 40 -2.23 7.84 -6.86
N HIS A 41 -1.18 7.00 -6.95
CA HIS A 41 -1.01 5.85 -6.05
C HIS A 41 -0.76 6.26 -4.59
N LEU A 42 -0.05 7.37 -4.34
CA LEU A 42 0.18 7.84 -2.97
C LEU A 42 -1.10 8.28 -2.25
N PRO A 43 -1.91 9.24 -2.78
CA PRO A 43 -3.16 9.61 -2.14
C PRO A 43 -4.18 8.47 -2.15
N ALA A 44 -4.20 7.60 -3.16
CA ALA A 44 -5.05 6.41 -3.13
C ALA A 44 -4.70 5.51 -1.93
N TYR A 45 -3.41 5.29 -1.66
CA TYR A 45 -2.97 4.54 -0.49
C TYR A 45 -3.43 5.16 0.83
N MET A 46 -3.31 6.48 0.95
CA MET A 46 -3.77 7.22 2.12
C MET A 46 -5.28 7.04 2.36
N LEU A 47 -6.09 6.99 1.30
CA LEU A 47 -7.53 6.73 1.38
C LEU A 47 -7.82 5.26 1.77
N HIS A 48 -7.14 4.30 1.15
CA HIS A 48 -7.27 2.88 1.46
C HIS A 48 -6.92 2.57 2.92
N GLN A 49 -5.83 3.16 3.43
CA GLN A 49 -5.37 2.95 4.79
C GLN A 49 -6.38 3.42 5.84
N TYR A 50 -7.26 4.37 5.50
CA TYR A 50 -8.38 4.72 6.37
C TYR A 50 -9.35 3.56 6.54
N GLU A 51 -9.81 2.97 5.43
CA GLU A 51 -10.66 1.78 5.50
C GLU A 51 -9.96 0.62 6.21
N GLU A 52 -8.67 0.41 5.93
CA GLU A 52 -7.90 -0.72 6.46
C GLU A 52 -7.61 -0.59 7.97
N HIS A 53 -7.18 0.58 8.43
CA HIS A 53 -6.58 0.76 9.75
C HIS A 53 -7.40 1.58 10.75
N ASP A 54 -8.53 2.17 10.34
CA ASP A 54 -9.44 2.81 11.29
C ASP A 54 -9.81 1.84 12.43
N ALA A 55 -9.91 2.37 13.65
CA ALA A 55 -10.21 1.61 14.87
C ALA A 55 -9.41 0.28 15.01
N ASN A 56 -8.14 0.24 14.57
CA ASN A 56 -7.25 -0.93 14.66
C ASN A 56 -7.70 -2.18 13.88
N ARG A 57 -8.66 -2.03 12.95
CA ARG A 57 -9.33 -3.14 12.25
C ARG A 57 -8.37 -4.16 11.63
N PHE A 58 -7.34 -3.71 10.92
CA PHE A 58 -6.36 -4.61 10.29
C PHE A 58 -5.52 -5.38 11.30
N VAL A 59 -5.03 -4.74 12.36
CA VAL A 59 -4.23 -5.41 13.40
C VAL A 59 -5.05 -6.51 14.05
N ASP A 60 -6.29 -6.19 14.42
CA ASP A 60 -7.18 -7.15 15.05
C ASP A 60 -7.53 -8.31 14.11
N TYR A 61 -7.79 -8.01 12.83
CA TYR A 61 -8.03 -9.03 11.80
C TYR A 61 -6.82 -9.95 11.64
N MET A 62 -5.61 -9.39 11.51
CA MET A 62 -4.38 -10.16 11.33
C MET A 62 -4.06 -11.02 12.56
N ASN A 63 -4.22 -10.48 13.77
CA ASN A 63 -3.98 -11.23 15.00
C ASN A 63 -4.97 -12.37 15.20
N ARG A 64 -6.25 -12.19 14.84
CA ARG A 64 -7.24 -13.28 14.89
C ARG A 64 -6.97 -14.35 13.83
N THR A 65 -6.72 -13.96 12.59
CA THR A 65 -6.67 -14.90 11.45
C THR A 65 -5.31 -15.55 11.26
N VAL A 66 -4.26 -14.74 11.15
CA VAL A 66 -2.88 -15.20 10.93
C VAL A 66 -2.18 -15.44 12.25
N GLY A 67 -2.36 -14.53 13.21
CA GLY A 67 -1.79 -14.59 14.56
C GLY A 67 -2.40 -15.67 15.45
N GLN A 68 -3.54 -16.27 15.07
CA GLN A 68 -4.22 -17.32 15.86
C GLN A 68 -4.51 -16.89 17.30
N GLY A 69 -4.89 -15.62 17.49
CA GLY A 69 -5.29 -15.07 18.79
C GLY A 69 -4.14 -14.49 19.62
N VAL A 70 -2.87 -14.69 19.25
CA VAL A 70 -1.75 -13.96 19.87
C VAL A 70 -1.53 -12.62 19.17
N GLU A 71 -1.00 -11.65 19.90
CA GLU A 71 -0.60 -10.35 19.34
C GLU A 71 0.67 -10.51 18.50
N ALA A 72 0.52 -11.00 17.27
CA ALA A 72 1.61 -11.22 16.32
C ALA A 72 1.98 -9.95 15.54
N LEU A 73 1.01 -9.08 15.26
CA LEU A 73 1.17 -7.77 14.66
C LEU A 73 0.83 -6.70 15.71
N THR A 74 1.63 -5.63 15.78
CA THR A 74 1.40 -4.50 16.69
C THR A 74 1.21 -3.19 15.93
N PRO A 75 0.51 -2.21 16.53
CA PRO A 75 0.31 -0.92 15.87
C PRO A 75 1.61 -0.13 15.54
N PRO A 76 2.73 -0.21 16.30
CA PRO A 76 4.01 0.39 15.89
C PRO A 76 4.58 -0.20 14.59
N VAL A 77 4.44 -1.51 14.39
CA VAL A 77 4.88 -2.16 13.16
C VAL A 77 4.02 -1.69 11.99
N VAL A 78 2.70 -1.58 12.18
CA VAL A 78 1.78 -1.06 11.16
C VAL A 78 2.12 0.37 10.77
N PHE A 79 2.38 1.25 11.74
CA PHE A 79 2.81 2.62 11.47
C PHE A 79 4.11 2.67 10.65
N LEU A 80 5.12 1.86 11.01
CA LEU A 80 6.40 1.81 10.31
C LEU A 80 6.25 1.27 8.87
N VAL A 81 5.44 0.24 8.68
CA VAL A 81 5.21 -0.32 7.34
C VAL A 81 4.46 0.67 6.46
N ASN A 82 3.50 1.41 6.99
CA ASN A 82 2.66 2.30 6.18
C ASN A 82 3.28 3.67 5.90
N ILE A 83 3.84 4.33 6.91
CA ILE A 83 4.37 5.69 6.72
C ILE A 83 5.71 5.65 5.96
N PRO A 84 6.84 5.22 6.55
CA PRO A 84 8.09 5.20 5.79
C PRO A 84 8.12 4.08 4.74
N GLY A 85 7.48 2.94 4.97
CA GLY A 85 7.42 1.86 3.98
C GLY A 85 6.55 2.23 2.78
N VAL A 86 5.24 2.27 2.93
CA VAL A 86 4.32 2.50 1.80
C VAL A 86 4.39 3.94 1.28
N TRP A 87 4.30 4.97 2.12
CA TRP A 87 4.33 6.35 1.62
C TRP A 87 5.72 6.73 1.13
N GLY A 88 6.77 6.36 1.86
CA GLY A 88 8.14 6.63 1.43
C GLY A 88 8.49 5.97 0.10
N ILE A 89 8.07 4.72 -0.13
CA ILE A 89 8.33 4.01 -1.39
C ILE A 89 7.51 4.59 -2.54
N ASN A 90 6.24 4.96 -2.32
CA ASN A 90 5.44 5.65 -3.34
C ASN A 90 6.05 7.03 -3.67
N ALA A 91 6.45 7.80 -2.67
CA ALA A 91 7.11 9.09 -2.88
C ALA A 91 8.42 8.94 -3.66
N LEU A 92 9.22 7.91 -3.34
CA LEU A 92 10.43 7.58 -4.09
C LEU A 92 10.12 7.17 -5.54
N SER A 93 9.09 6.35 -5.75
CA SER A 93 8.65 5.93 -7.09
C SER A 93 8.20 7.13 -7.93
N ILE A 94 7.43 8.06 -7.36
CA ILE A 94 7.02 9.32 -7.99
C ILE A 94 8.24 10.17 -8.34
N TRP A 95 9.17 10.35 -7.40
CA TRP A 95 10.37 11.14 -7.61
C TRP A 95 11.27 10.57 -8.72
N LEU A 96 11.49 9.25 -8.72
CA LEU A 96 12.25 8.57 -9.78
C LEU A 96 11.55 8.62 -11.14
N ALA A 97 10.22 8.48 -11.15
CA ALA A 97 9.41 8.61 -12.36
C ALA A 97 9.53 10.02 -12.97
N ALA A 98 9.53 11.05 -12.14
CA ALA A 98 9.62 12.44 -12.57
C ALA A 98 11.02 12.86 -13.02
N THR A 99 12.07 12.26 -12.46
CA THR A 99 13.46 12.77 -12.62
C THR A 99 14.40 11.84 -13.36
N VAL A 100 14.08 10.55 -13.50
CA VAL A 100 14.97 9.55 -14.10
C VAL A 100 14.32 8.86 -15.29
N SER A 101 13.18 8.20 -15.09
CA SER A 101 12.38 7.58 -16.15
C SER A 101 11.02 7.18 -15.61
N LEU A 102 9.96 7.37 -16.41
CA LEU A 102 8.61 7.00 -16.02
C LEU A 102 8.48 5.51 -15.65
N GLY A 103 9.35 4.65 -16.19
CA GLY A 103 9.40 3.22 -15.86
C GLY A 103 9.50 2.93 -14.35
N TYR A 104 10.19 3.77 -13.57
CA TYR A 104 10.26 3.63 -12.11
C TYR A 104 8.92 3.84 -11.38
N GLY A 105 7.92 4.38 -12.07
CA GLY A 105 6.53 4.44 -11.62
C GLY A 105 5.93 3.06 -11.38
N LEU A 106 6.45 2.00 -12.03
CA LEU A 106 6.01 0.62 -11.80
C LEU A 106 6.20 0.16 -10.35
N ILE A 107 7.10 0.77 -9.59
CA ILE A 107 7.27 0.46 -8.16
C ILE A 107 5.98 0.77 -7.39
N GLY A 108 5.44 1.99 -7.50
CA GLY A 108 4.19 2.38 -6.83
C GLY A 108 2.97 1.65 -7.41
N ILE A 109 2.93 1.46 -8.74
CA ILE A 109 1.83 0.77 -9.43
C ILE A 109 1.72 -0.69 -8.97
N TYR A 110 2.83 -1.44 -8.97
CA TYR A 110 2.85 -2.83 -8.52
C TYR A 110 2.64 -2.95 -7.02
N LEU A 111 3.18 -2.03 -6.21
CA LEU A 111 2.92 -2.00 -4.78
C LEU A 111 1.41 -1.98 -4.50
N THR A 112 0.70 -1.06 -5.16
CA THR A 112 -0.76 -0.90 -5.07
C THR A 112 -1.51 -2.11 -5.62
N LEU A 113 -1.09 -2.63 -6.79
CA LEU A 113 -1.76 -3.76 -7.43
C LEU A 113 -1.65 -5.04 -6.59
N VAL A 114 -0.43 -5.36 -6.14
CA VAL A 114 -0.19 -6.53 -5.29
C VAL A 114 -0.97 -6.38 -3.99
N ASN A 115 -1.02 -5.17 -3.42
CA ASN A 115 -1.82 -4.92 -2.22
C ASN A 115 -3.31 -5.23 -2.47
N ALA A 116 -3.89 -4.73 -3.57
CA ALA A 116 -5.26 -5.07 -3.94
C ALA A 116 -5.49 -6.60 -4.02
N LEU A 117 -4.57 -7.32 -4.65
CA LEU A 117 -4.64 -8.77 -4.81
C LEU A 117 -4.52 -9.51 -3.46
N VAL A 118 -3.71 -9.04 -2.50
CA VAL A 118 -3.62 -9.67 -1.17
C VAL A 118 -4.83 -9.40 -0.29
N HIS A 119 -5.66 -8.38 -0.58
CA HIS A 119 -6.97 -8.25 0.06
C HIS A 119 -8.04 -9.10 -0.64
N ILE A 120 -8.05 -9.11 -1.98
CA ILE A 120 -9.07 -9.82 -2.77
C ILE A 120 -8.91 -11.34 -2.64
N GLY A 121 -7.70 -11.88 -2.80
CA GLY A 121 -7.44 -13.32 -2.81
C GLY A 121 -7.95 -14.05 -1.56
N PRO A 122 -7.53 -13.65 -0.34
CA PRO A 122 -8.05 -14.21 0.90
C PRO A 122 -9.56 -14.03 1.07
N SER A 123 -10.13 -12.90 0.64
CA SER A 123 -11.58 -12.68 0.73
C SER A 123 -12.37 -13.66 -0.14
N VAL A 124 -11.90 -13.94 -1.35
CA VAL A 124 -12.50 -14.95 -2.24
C VAL A 124 -12.38 -16.33 -1.63
N ARG A 125 -11.20 -16.69 -1.10
CA ARG A 125 -10.94 -18.01 -0.51
C ARG A 125 -11.76 -18.26 0.75
N LEU A 126 -11.80 -17.29 1.65
CA LEU A 126 -12.47 -17.39 2.96
C LEU A 126 -13.94 -16.97 2.89
N ARG A 127 -14.38 -16.41 1.76
CA ARG A 127 -15.73 -15.84 1.57
C ARG A 127 -16.11 -14.86 2.68
N SER A 128 -15.13 -14.07 3.11
CA SER A 128 -15.26 -13.14 4.22
C SER A 128 -14.63 -11.81 3.88
N TYR A 129 -15.23 -10.73 4.35
CA TYR A 129 -14.64 -9.41 4.25
C TYR A 129 -13.35 -9.32 5.10
N ASN A 130 -12.35 -8.60 4.60
CA ASN A 130 -11.20 -8.16 5.39
C ASN A 130 -11.00 -6.64 5.28
N PRO A 131 -10.41 -5.99 6.29
CA PRO A 131 -10.15 -4.56 6.26
C PRO A 131 -9.30 -4.18 5.04
N GLY A 132 -9.74 -3.20 4.26
CA GLY A 132 -9.08 -2.78 3.02
C GLY A 132 -9.70 -3.38 1.74
N LEU A 133 -10.59 -4.38 1.85
CA LEU A 133 -11.17 -5.05 0.68
C LEU A 133 -12.00 -4.12 -0.21
N ALA A 134 -12.78 -3.20 0.37
CA ALA A 134 -13.66 -2.36 -0.42
C ALA A 134 -12.85 -1.45 -1.33
N THR A 135 -11.90 -0.72 -0.77
CA THR A 135 -11.00 0.17 -1.53
C THR A 135 -9.99 -0.61 -2.39
N ALA A 136 -9.61 -1.84 -2.02
CA ALA A 136 -8.85 -2.71 -2.90
C ALA A 136 -9.59 -2.94 -4.25
N ILE A 137 -10.91 -3.17 -4.20
CA ILE A 137 -11.73 -3.42 -5.37
C ILE A 137 -12.06 -2.13 -6.12
N VAL A 138 -12.55 -1.10 -5.41
CA VAL A 138 -13.12 0.10 -6.07
C VAL A 138 -12.07 1.17 -6.40
N LEU A 139 -10.91 1.13 -5.75
CA LEU A 139 -9.88 2.16 -5.89
C LEU A 139 -8.57 1.56 -6.42
N PHE A 140 -7.93 0.64 -5.69
CA PHE A 140 -6.60 0.15 -6.06
C PHE A 140 -6.58 -0.63 -7.37
N LEU A 141 -7.46 -1.62 -7.53
CA LEU A 141 -7.48 -2.45 -8.72
C LEU A 141 -7.70 -1.63 -10.01
N PRO A 142 -8.74 -0.77 -10.13
CA PRO A 142 -8.94 0.03 -11.33
C PRO A 142 -7.82 1.03 -11.56
N LEU A 143 -7.34 1.70 -10.50
CA LEU A 143 -6.23 2.66 -10.61
C LEU A 143 -4.96 1.96 -11.14
N SER A 144 -4.57 0.84 -10.55
CA SER A 144 -3.38 0.09 -10.97
C SER A 144 -3.47 -0.42 -12.40
N VAL A 145 -4.63 -0.92 -12.84
CA VAL A 145 -4.82 -1.38 -14.22
C VAL A 145 -4.69 -0.21 -15.20
N TRP A 146 -5.37 0.90 -14.92
CA TRP A 146 -5.27 2.09 -15.76
C TRP A 146 -3.84 2.66 -15.80
N SER A 147 -3.16 2.75 -14.65
CA SER A 147 -1.78 3.24 -14.57
C SER A 147 -0.80 2.34 -15.33
N LEU A 148 -0.97 1.00 -15.27
CA LEU A 148 -0.17 0.08 -16.08
C LEU A 148 -0.33 0.33 -17.58
N ILE A 149 -1.58 0.49 -18.04
CA ILE A 149 -1.87 0.77 -19.46
C ILE A 149 -1.26 2.12 -19.87
N ALA A 150 -1.51 3.17 -19.08
CA ALA A 150 -1.01 4.52 -19.35
C ALA A 150 0.52 4.58 -19.40
N LEU A 151 1.19 3.88 -18.48
CA LEU A 151 2.65 3.83 -18.45
C LEU A 151 3.22 2.97 -19.59
N GLN A 152 2.62 1.82 -19.90
CA GLN A 152 3.10 0.97 -20.98
C GLN A 152 3.01 1.68 -22.35
N ALA A 153 1.98 2.51 -22.53
CA ALA A 153 1.78 3.28 -23.75
C ALA A 153 2.89 4.32 -24.03
N THR A 154 3.71 4.68 -23.03
CA THR A 154 4.85 5.59 -23.24
C THR A 154 6.07 4.89 -23.84
N GLY A 155 6.15 3.55 -23.75
CA GLY A 155 7.32 2.78 -24.17
C GLY A 155 8.53 2.86 -23.22
N GLU A 156 8.43 3.61 -22.11
CA GLU A 156 9.55 3.75 -21.14
C GLU A 156 9.66 2.57 -20.17
N ALA A 157 8.58 1.80 -20.00
CA ALA A 157 8.54 0.62 -19.13
C ALA A 157 9.27 -0.57 -19.79
N SER A 158 10.55 -0.74 -19.46
CA SER A 158 11.31 -1.95 -19.80
C SER A 158 10.99 -3.14 -18.88
N VAL A 159 11.34 -4.36 -19.32
CA VAL A 159 11.21 -5.60 -18.53
C VAL A 159 11.88 -5.48 -17.16
N TRP A 160 12.99 -4.76 -17.08
CA TRP A 160 13.68 -4.53 -15.80
C TRP A 160 12.83 -3.73 -14.82
N HIS A 161 12.12 -2.69 -15.28
CA HIS A 161 11.23 -1.91 -14.42
C HIS A 161 10.06 -2.75 -13.89
N HIS A 162 9.52 -3.66 -14.71
CA HIS A 162 8.50 -4.61 -14.25
C HIS A 162 9.04 -5.56 -13.18
N ALA A 163 10.20 -6.16 -13.42
CA ALA A 163 10.84 -7.07 -12.47
C ALA A 163 11.14 -6.36 -11.14
N LEU A 164 11.69 -5.14 -11.20
CA LEU A 164 11.99 -4.33 -10.03
C LEU A 164 10.72 -3.96 -9.25
N GLY A 165 9.70 -3.43 -9.93
CA GLY A 165 8.46 -3.00 -9.29
C GLY A 165 7.69 -4.16 -8.66
N LEU A 166 7.53 -5.25 -9.40
CA LEU A 166 6.88 -6.46 -8.88
C LEU A 166 7.68 -7.08 -7.74
N GLY A 167 9.01 -7.17 -7.89
CA GLY A 167 9.89 -7.70 -6.86
C GLY A 167 9.82 -6.90 -5.56
N ALA A 168 9.86 -5.58 -5.64
CA ALA A 168 9.72 -4.69 -4.48
C ALA A 168 8.36 -4.86 -3.80
N ALA A 169 7.28 -4.90 -4.59
CA ALA A 169 5.93 -5.11 -4.07
C ALA A 169 5.80 -6.44 -3.34
N LEU A 170 6.22 -7.55 -3.95
CA LEU A 170 6.17 -8.88 -3.32
C LEU A 170 7.04 -8.94 -2.06
N LEU A 171 8.23 -8.34 -2.07
CA LEU A 171 9.14 -8.36 -0.93
C LEU A 171 8.53 -7.68 0.30
N ILE A 172 7.93 -6.51 0.16
CA ILE A 172 7.32 -5.77 1.28
C ILE A 172 6.21 -6.61 1.94
N HIS A 173 5.30 -7.18 1.13
CA HIS A 173 4.22 -8.01 1.64
C HIS A 173 4.74 -9.30 2.28
N ALA A 174 5.75 -9.93 1.67
CA ALA A 174 6.39 -11.12 2.22
C ALA A 174 7.08 -10.83 3.56
N VAL A 175 7.80 -9.72 3.71
CA VAL A 175 8.47 -9.33 4.96
C VAL A 175 7.46 -9.14 6.09
N LEU A 176 6.33 -8.46 5.85
CA LEU A 176 5.28 -8.31 6.85
C LEU A 176 4.69 -9.67 7.25
N MET A 177 4.36 -10.52 6.28
CA MET A 177 3.82 -11.85 6.56
C MET A 177 4.80 -12.74 7.32
N LEU A 178 6.07 -12.73 6.94
CA LEU A 178 7.14 -13.45 7.65
C LEU A 178 7.31 -12.92 9.07
N HIS A 179 7.26 -11.61 9.29
CA HIS A 179 7.29 -11.01 10.62
C HIS A 179 6.15 -11.54 11.50
N VAL A 180 4.91 -11.48 11.02
CA VAL A 180 3.72 -11.93 11.76
C VAL A 180 3.82 -13.42 12.09
N VAL A 181 4.13 -14.28 11.11
CA VAL A 181 4.25 -15.73 11.33
C VAL A 181 5.38 -16.06 12.30
N SER A 182 6.53 -15.39 12.19
CA SER A 182 7.67 -15.61 13.07
C SER A 182 7.42 -15.15 14.49
N ARG A 183 6.70 -14.03 14.68
CA ARG A 183 6.31 -13.53 16.00
C ARG A 183 5.27 -14.44 16.64
N ARG A 184 4.26 -14.91 15.88
CA ARG A 184 3.29 -15.91 16.33
C ARG A 184 3.97 -17.16 16.91
N ARG A 185 4.86 -17.80 16.12
CA ARG A 185 5.59 -19.01 16.55
C ARG A 185 6.35 -18.79 17.85
N ARG A 186 7.04 -17.66 17.98
CA ARG A 186 7.81 -17.31 19.19
C ARG A 186 6.93 -17.11 20.42
N LEU A 187 5.76 -16.49 20.27
CA LEU A 187 4.83 -16.26 21.38
C LEU A 187 4.17 -17.56 21.85
N GLN A 188 3.79 -18.44 20.92
CA GLN A 188 3.19 -19.75 21.25
C GLN A 188 4.16 -20.67 22.03
N MET A 189 5.46 -20.66 21.69
CA MET A 189 6.47 -21.43 22.44
C MET A 189 6.73 -20.92 23.86
N ARG A 190 6.36 -19.67 24.18
CA ARG A 190 6.51 -19.11 25.54
C ARG A 190 5.32 -19.44 26.45
N THR A 191 4.21 -19.87 25.86
CA THR A 191 2.97 -20.22 26.56
C THR A 191 2.82 -21.73 26.79
N THR A 192 3.70 -22.53 26.22
CA THR A 192 3.85 -23.99 26.44
C THR A 192 4.96 -24.26 27.43
#